data_AF-A0A937C689-F1
#
_entry.id   AF-A0A937C689-F1
#
_cell.length_a   1.000
_cell.length_b   1.000
_cell.length_c   1.000
_cell.angle_alpha   90.00
_cell.angle_beta   90.00
_cell.angle_gamma   90.00
#
_symmetry.space_group_name_H-M   'P 1'
#
loop_
_entity.id
_entity.type
_entity.pdbx_description
1 polymer ?
#
loop_
_entity_poly.entity_id
_entity_poly.type
_entity_poly.pdbx_seq_one_letter_code
_entity_poly.pdbx_strand_id
1 'polypeptide(L)'
;MQTAAEDFKNSIHGKFGTILADPPWQFQNRTGKMAPEHKRLSRYTTLTLEDIKAIPVADAAAPASHLYLWVPNALLAEGLSVLKAWGFTYKSNLVWHKIRKDGGPDGRGVGFYFRNVTELVLFGVRGSMRTLPPGRRQVNFLATKKREHSRKPDEFYEIVESCSPGPYLELFARHRRENWENWGNEVPEVVGDHILTERKLTRETQLRLLQETALYVPGCVD
;
A
#
# COMPACT_ATOMS: atom_id res chain seq x y z
N MET A 1 8.97 -20.75 4.10
CA MET A 1 7.95 -19.69 3.88
C MET A 1 8.48 -18.81 2.78
N GLN A 2 7.63 -18.49 1.80
CA GLN A 2 7.97 -17.53 0.74
C GLN A 2 8.13 -16.14 1.36
N THR A 3 9.19 -15.43 1.00
CA THR A 3 9.43 -14.05 1.45
C THR A 3 8.56 -13.06 0.66
N ALA A 4 8.34 -11.86 1.22
CA ALA A 4 7.64 -10.78 0.50
C ALA A 4 8.33 -10.42 -0.82
N ALA A 5 9.67 -10.50 -0.88
CA ALA A 5 10.44 -10.25 -2.09
C ALA A 5 10.22 -11.33 -3.17
N GLU A 6 10.16 -12.61 -2.78
CA GLU A 6 9.86 -13.71 -3.71
C GLU A 6 8.42 -13.65 -4.21
N ASP A 7 7.47 -13.35 -3.32
CA ASP A 7 6.06 -13.17 -3.69
C ASP A 7 5.86 -12.02 -4.69
N PHE A 8 6.50 -10.88 -4.43
CA PHE A 8 6.48 -9.74 -5.34
C PHE A 8 7.00 -10.10 -6.73
N LYS A 9 8.13 -10.82 -6.83
CA LYS A 9 8.71 -11.23 -8.12
C LYS A 9 7.79 -12.13 -8.93
N ASN A 10 7.03 -12.98 -8.25
CA ASN A 10 6.14 -13.93 -8.90
C ASN A 10 4.81 -13.30 -9.31
N SER A 11 4.38 -12.25 -8.60
CA SER A 11 3.05 -11.65 -8.77
C SER A 11 3.04 -10.42 -9.65
N ILE A 12 4.12 -9.63 -9.66
CA ILE A 12 4.15 -8.35 -10.37
C ILE A 12 4.89 -8.48 -11.69
N HIS A 13 4.18 -8.12 -12.76
CA HIS A 13 4.69 -8.11 -14.12
C HIS A 13 4.47 -6.73 -14.75
N GLY A 14 5.46 -6.24 -15.51
CA GLY A 14 5.39 -4.96 -16.21
C GLY A 14 6.22 -3.84 -15.59
N LYS A 15 6.05 -2.63 -16.14
CA LYS A 15 6.78 -1.42 -15.73
C LYS A 15 5.80 -0.29 -15.45
N PHE A 16 5.87 0.25 -14.25
CA PHE A 16 4.92 1.26 -13.75
C PHE A 16 5.55 2.65 -13.74
N GLY A 17 4.79 3.63 -14.23
CA GLY A 17 5.16 5.05 -14.20
C GLY A 17 5.04 5.64 -12.80
N THR A 18 4.16 5.08 -11.97
CA THR A 18 3.94 5.52 -10.60
C THR A 18 3.68 4.35 -9.67
N ILE A 19 4.33 4.38 -8.51
CA ILE A 19 4.18 3.38 -7.45
C ILE A 19 3.70 4.09 -6.18
N LEU A 20 2.69 3.53 -5.52
CA LEU A 20 2.23 3.92 -4.19
C LEU A 20 2.49 2.76 -3.23
N ALA A 21 3.04 3.01 -2.05
CA ALA A 21 3.35 1.96 -1.09
C ALA A 21 3.01 2.37 0.34
N ASP A 22 2.37 1.47 1.11
CA ASP A 22 2.14 1.60 2.55
C ASP A 22 2.66 0.36 3.30
N PRO A 23 3.99 0.21 3.44
CA PRO A 23 4.57 -0.98 4.05
C PRO A 23 4.08 -1.22 5.49
N PRO A 24 3.93 -2.48 5.92
CA PRO A 24 3.58 -2.81 7.30
C PRO A 24 4.81 -2.69 8.20
N TRP A 25 5.25 -1.46 8.46
CA TRP A 25 6.48 -1.15 9.19
C TRP A 25 6.54 -1.79 10.58
N GLN A 26 7.62 -2.51 10.87
CA GLN A 26 7.93 -2.97 12.21
C GLN A 26 8.62 -1.86 13.02
N PHE A 27 8.09 -1.55 14.20
CA PHE A 27 8.70 -0.60 15.15
C PHE A 27 9.68 -1.32 16.09
N GLN A 28 10.82 -0.68 16.38
CA GLN A 28 11.83 -1.23 17.30
C GLN A 28 11.34 -1.30 18.76
N ASN A 29 10.54 -0.33 19.20
CA ASN A 29 10.04 -0.27 20.57
C ASN A 29 8.83 -1.17 20.77
N ARG A 30 9.06 -2.36 21.33
CA ARG A 30 8.05 -3.39 21.62
C ARG A 30 7.29 -3.20 22.95
N THR A 31 7.65 -2.21 23.76
CA THR A 31 7.01 -1.96 25.06
C THR A 31 5.97 -0.83 24.99
N GLY A 32 4.74 -1.15 25.41
CA GLY A 32 3.61 -0.21 25.50
C GLY A 32 2.55 -0.37 24.41
N LYS A 33 1.46 0.41 24.51
CA LYS A 33 0.27 0.39 23.61
C LYS A 33 0.55 0.66 22.13
N MET A 34 1.80 0.93 21.75
CA MET A 34 2.27 1.22 20.39
C MET A 34 2.83 0.00 19.65
N ALA A 35 3.12 -1.10 20.35
CA ALA A 35 3.55 -2.32 19.70
C ALA A 35 2.36 -2.96 18.94
N PRO A 36 2.50 -3.32 17.65
CA PRO A 36 1.51 -4.13 16.93
C PRO A 36 1.20 -5.46 17.65
N GLU A 37 2.12 -5.90 18.50
CA GLU A 37 2.09 -7.14 19.27
C GLU A 37 1.29 -7.01 20.59
N HIS A 38 0.86 -5.81 20.98
CA HIS A 38 -0.07 -5.63 22.10
C HIS A 38 -1.41 -6.27 21.71
N LYS A 39 -1.87 -7.24 22.53
CA LYS A 39 -3.00 -8.20 22.37
C LYS A 39 -4.35 -7.73 21.77
N ARG A 40 -4.49 -6.48 21.29
CA ARG A 40 -5.62 -5.97 20.48
C ARG A 40 -5.29 -5.74 18.99
N LEU A 41 -4.03 -5.80 18.57
CA LEU A 41 -3.56 -5.49 17.20
C LEU A 41 -2.96 -6.70 16.43
N SER A 42 -3.07 -7.91 16.97
CA SER A 42 -2.36 -9.13 16.51
C SER A 42 -2.82 -9.72 15.15
N ARG A 43 -3.27 -8.90 14.20
CA ARG A 43 -3.87 -9.37 12.94
C ARG A 43 -3.04 -9.12 11.68
N TYR A 44 -1.95 -8.35 11.74
CA TYR A 44 -1.13 -8.06 10.56
C TYR A 44 0.35 -8.32 10.84
N THR A 45 0.96 -9.16 10.01
CA THR A 45 2.40 -9.42 10.04
C THR A 45 3.14 -8.17 9.59
N THR A 46 3.94 -7.58 10.47
CA THR A 46 4.85 -6.49 10.11
C THR A 46 6.11 -7.01 9.43
N LEU A 47 6.73 -6.18 8.59
CA LEU A 47 8.01 -6.47 7.96
C LEU A 47 9.14 -5.68 8.63
N THR A 48 10.31 -6.32 8.78
CA THR A 48 11.51 -5.61 9.19
C THR A 48 11.92 -4.59 8.13
N LEU A 49 12.74 -3.61 8.49
CA LEU A 49 13.29 -2.66 7.53
C LEU A 49 14.02 -3.36 6.37
N GLU A 50 14.81 -4.40 6.67
CA GLU A 50 15.57 -5.11 5.66
C GLU A 50 14.66 -5.94 4.75
N ASP A 51 13.58 -6.54 5.27
CA ASP A 51 12.60 -7.23 4.44
C ASP A 51 11.91 -6.27 3.46
N ILE A 52 11.55 -5.06 3.92
CA ILE A 52 10.95 -4.02 3.06
C ILE A 52 11.94 -3.62 1.97
N LYS A 53 13.21 -3.35 2.32
CA LYS A 53 14.26 -2.97 1.37
C LYS A 53 14.56 -4.07 0.35
N ALA A 54 14.42 -5.34 0.75
CA ALA A 54 14.67 -6.49 -0.12
C ALA A 54 13.63 -6.69 -1.22
N ILE A 55 12.44 -6.06 -1.11
CA ILE A 55 11.43 -6.13 -2.17
C ILE A 55 12.00 -5.44 -3.43
N PRO A 56 12.05 -6.12 -4.58
CA PRO A 56 12.71 -5.60 -5.77
C PRO A 56 11.79 -4.67 -6.56
N VAL A 57 11.28 -3.62 -5.90
CA VAL A 57 10.40 -2.60 -6.52
C VAL A 57 11.07 -1.94 -7.73
N ALA A 58 12.41 -1.90 -7.72
CA ALA A 58 13.22 -1.46 -8.84
C ALA A 58 12.93 -2.21 -10.15
N ASP A 59 12.56 -3.48 -10.07
CA ASP A 59 12.31 -4.34 -11.22
C ASP A 59 10.91 -4.11 -11.81
N ALA A 60 9.99 -3.50 -11.06
CA ALA A 60 8.67 -3.09 -11.55
C ALA A 60 8.62 -1.59 -11.93
N ALA A 61 9.60 -0.79 -11.54
CA ALA A 61 9.62 0.64 -11.84
C ALA A 61 10.07 0.93 -13.29
N ALA A 62 9.34 1.80 -14.01
CA ALA A 62 9.79 2.34 -15.29
C ALA A 62 11.08 3.18 -15.11
N PRO A 63 11.92 3.34 -16.16
CA PRO A 63 13.19 4.08 -16.06
C PRO A 63 13.05 5.53 -15.57
N ALA A 64 11.94 6.18 -15.94
CA ALA A 64 11.47 7.41 -15.31
C ALA A 64 10.14 7.10 -14.61
N SER A 65 10.14 7.16 -13.28
CA SER A 65 8.93 6.87 -12.48
C SER A 65 8.90 7.63 -11.16
N HIS A 66 7.70 7.73 -10.59
CA HIS A 66 7.44 8.29 -9.28
C HIS A 66 7.18 7.19 -8.24
N LEU A 67 7.57 7.47 -7.00
CA LEU A 67 7.24 6.65 -5.84
C LEU A 67 6.66 7.54 -4.73
N TYR A 68 5.48 7.16 -4.25
CA TYR A 68 4.82 7.71 -3.07
C TYR A 68 4.89 6.66 -1.96
N LEU A 69 5.59 6.96 -0.87
CA LEU A 69 5.82 6.02 0.22
C LEU A 69 5.22 6.55 1.52
N TRP A 70 4.18 5.90 2.04
CA TRP A 70 3.64 6.21 3.36
C TRP A 70 4.64 5.81 4.45
N VAL A 71 4.95 6.75 5.34
CA VAL A 71 5.94 6.57 6.40
C VAL A 71 5.41 7.13 7.72
N PRO A 72 5.37 6.32 8.80
CA PRO A 72 5.11 6.84 10.14
C PRO A 72 6.15 7.89 10.54
N ASN A 73 5.72 8.95 11.23
CA ASN A 73 6.62 10.06 11.61
C ASN A 73 7.91 9.61 12.33
N ALA A 74 7.83 8.54 13.13
CA ALA A 74 8.97 8.01 13.88
C ALA A 74 9.97 7.22 13.02
N LEU A 75 9.62 6.88 11.77
CA LEU A 75 10.40 6.03 10.87
C LEU A 75 10.86 6.78 9.61
N LEU A 76 11.00 8.11 9.70
CA LEU A 76 11.37 8.95 8.56
C LEU A 76 12.72 8.55 7.95
N ALA A 77 13.72 8.26 8.79
CA ALA A 77 15.05 7.86 8.34
C ALA A 77 15.00 6.51 7.59
N GLU A 78 14.24 5.56 8.10
CA GLU A 78 13.97 4.27 7.50
C GLU A 78 13.25 4.41 6.16
N GLY A 79 12.22 5.27 6.08
CA GLY A 79 11.52 5.59 4.83
C GLY A 79 12.45 6.13 3.75
N LEU A 80 13.37 7.05 4.10
CA LEU A 80 14.39 7.54 3.18
C LEU A 80 15.35 6.43 2.72
N SER A 81 15.70 5.51 3.63
CA SER A 81 16.55 4.36 3.30
C SER A 81 15.86 3.39 2.34
N VAL A 82 14.54 3.20 2.47
CA VAL A 82 13.73 2.37 1.56
C VAL A 82 13.64 3.00 0.18
N LEU A 83 13.35 4.30 0.08
CA LEU A 83 13.38 5.03 -1.20
C LEU A 83 14.70 4.78 -1.95
N LYS A 84 15.82 4.95 -1.24
CA LYS A 84 17.16 4.73 -1.80
C LYS A 84 17.36 3.27 -2.23
N ALA A 85 16.99 2.31 -1.39
CA ALA A 85 17.13 0.87 -1.69
C ALA A 85 16.33 0.46 -2.93
N TRP A 86 15.13 1.02 -3.11
CA TRP A 86 14.29 0.79 -4.29
C TRP A 86 14.70 1.63 -5.51
N GLY A 87 15.79 2.42 -5.41
CA GLY A 87 16.35 3.18 -6.53
C GLY A 87 15.59 4.44 -6.88
N PHE A 88 15.01 5.12 -5.87
CA PHE A 88 14.36 6.42 -5.99
C PHE A 88 15.14 7.47 -5.20
N THR A 89 15.29 8.66 -5.80
CA THR A 89 15.86 9.83 -5.11
C THR A 89 14.73 10.62 -4.46
N TYR A 90 14.79 10.81 -3.15
CA TYR A 90 13.85 11.68 -2.44
C TYR A 90 13.86 13.11 -3.02
N LYS A 91 12.67 13.69 -3.22
CA LYS A 91 12.51 15.06 -3.72
C LYS A 91 11.75 15.96 -2.76
N SER A 92 10.65 15.47 -2.20
CA SER A 92 9.83 16.20 -1.23
C SER A 92 8.88 15.22 -0.53
N ASN A 93 7.96 15.73 0.29
CA ASN A 93 6.92 14.94 0.93
C ASN A 93 5.55 15.60 0.78
N LEU A 94 4.50 14.83 1.05
CA LEU A 94 3.16 15.32 1.37
C LEU A 94 2.84 14.98 2.83
N VAL A 95 2.02 15.80 3.47
CA VAL A 95 1.58 15.61 4.85
C VAL A 95 0.08 15.37 4.88
N TRP A 96 -0.32 14.20 5.36
CA TRP A 96 -1.72 13.94 5.70
C TRP A 96 -1.99 14.39 7.13
N HIS A 97 -2.81 15.43 7.31
CA HIS A 97 -3.30 15.89 8.60
C HIS A 97 -4.67 15.29 8.92
N LYS A 98 -4.77 14.64 10.09
CA LYS A 98 -5.99 14.00 10.59
C LYS A 98 -6.79 15.00 11.40
N ILE A 99 -7.97 15.34 10.91
CA ILE A 99 -8.85 16.35 11.52
C ILE A 99 -10.13 15.76 12.12
N ARG A 100 -10.73 16.48 13.07
CA ARG A 100 -12.05 16.22 13.65
C ARG A 100 -13.15 16.86 12.80
N LYS A 101 -14.41 16.72 13.24
CA LYS A 101 -15.56 17.33 12.57
C LYS A 101 -15.50 18.86 12.51
N ASP A 102 -14.90 19.49 13.52
CA ASP A 102 -14.72 20.94 13.63
C ASP A 102 -13.45 21.46 12.93
N GLY A 103 -12.73 20.61 12.19
CA GLY A 103 -11.50 20.98 11.48
C GLY A 103 -10.24 21.01 12.35
N GLY A 104 -10.36 20.89 13.67
CA GLY A 104 -9.20 20.82 14.56
C GLY A 104 -8.50 19.45 14.52
N PRO A 105 -7.28 19.32 15.08
CA PRO A 105 -6.54 18.05 15.10
C PRO A 105 -7.30 16.91 15.80
N ASP A 106 -7.22 15.67 15.29
CA ASP A 106 -7.88 14.47 15.87
C ASP A 106 -7.48 14.23 17.34
N GLY A 107 -6.28 14.64 17.76
CA GLY A 107 -5.79 14.62 19.16
C GLY A 107 -5.59 13.22 19.77
N ARG A 108 -6.19 12.19 19.17
CA ARG A 108 -6.16 10.78 19.58
C ARG A 108 -4.96 10.00 19.04
N GLY A 109 -4.05 10.68 18.34
CA GLY A 109 -2.82 10.11 17.82
C GLY A 109 -1.98 9.46 18.91
N VAL A 110 -1.38 8.32 18.61
CA VAL A 110 -0.43 7.66 19.53
C VAL A 110 0.99 8.08 19.15
N GLY A 111 1.81 8.44 20.13
CA GLY A 111 3.22 8.75 19.97
C GLY A 111 3.88 8.98 21.34
N PHE A 112 5.18 8.65 21.44
CA PHE A 112 5.92 8.72 22.70
C PHE A 112 6.24 10.17 23.12
N TYR A 113 6.65 11.01 22.17
CA TYR A 113 7.02 12.41 22.43
C TYR A 113 5.88 13.38 22.11
N PHE A 114 5.23 13.20 20.95
CA PHE A 114 4.12 14.03 20.50
C PHE A 114 2.93 13.18 20.06
N ARG A 115 1.72 13.75 20.13
CA ARG A 115 0.52 13.13 19.59
C ARG A 115 0.55 13.20 18.06
N ASN A 116 0.66 12.04 17.41
CA ASN A 116 0.70 11.97 15.94
C ASN A 116 -0.67 12.27 15.33
N VAL A 117 -0.87 13.53 14.92
CA VAL A 117 -2.04 13.99 14.15
C VAL A 117 -1.73 14.11 12.65
N THR A 118 -0.53 13.70 12.23
CA THR A 118 -0.09 13.68 10.85
C THR A 118 0.51 12.32 10.47
N GLU A 119 0.53 12.02 9.18
CA GLU A 119 1.37 11.00 8.56
C GLU A 119 2.08 11.59 7.34
N LEU A 120 3.27 11.10 7.02
CA LEU A 120 4.05 11.56 5.87
C LEU A 120 3.89 10.61 4.70
N VAL A 121 3.90 11.19 3.49
CA VAL A 121 4.13 10.46 2.24
C VAL A 121 5.40 11.01 1.61
N LEU A 122 6.46 10.22 1.58
CA LEU A 122 7.68 10.61 0.90
C LEU A 122 7.48 10.48 -0.61
N PHE A 123 7.92 11.49 -1.35
CA PHE A 123 7.89 11.51 -2.80
C PHE A 123 9.30 11.35 -3.36
N GLY A 124 9.52 10.25 -4.06
CA GLY A 124 10.77 9.89 -4.72
C GLY A 124 10.63 9.86 -6.24
N VAL A 125 11.73 10.16 -6.93
CA VAL A 125 11.83 10.11 -8.39
C VAL A 125 12.96 9.17 -8.79
N ARG A 126 12.68 8.27 -9.73
CA ARG A 126 13.67 7.49 -10.47
C ARG A 126 13.89 8.13 -11.84
N GLY A 127 15.14 8.17 -12.29
CA GLY A 127 15.53 8.86 -13.52
C GLY A 127 15.34 10.37 -13.39
N SER A 128 14.91 11.01 -14.47
CA SER A 128 14.63 12.45 -14.51
C SER A 128 13.21 12.67 -15.02
N MET A 129 12.31 13.07 -14.13
CA MET A 129 10.95 13.49 -14.48
C MET A 129 10.41 14.48 -13.46
N ARG A 130 9.48 15.32 -13.92
CA ARG A 130 8.67 16.20 -13.08
C ARG A 130 7.28 15.62 -12.93
N THR A 131 6.56 16.10 -11.91
CA THR A 131 5.10 15.93 -11.84
C THR A 131 4.41 16.47 -13.09
N LEU A 132 3.28 15.87 -13.42
CA LEU A 132 2.32 16.38 -14.39
C LEU A 132 1.87 17.80 -14.01
N PRO A 133 1.31 18.59 -14.94
CA PRO A 133 0.95 19.98 -14.68
C PRO A 133 0.12 20.22 -13.39
N PRO A 134 -0.85 19.37 -13.00
CA PRO A 134 -1.57 19.53 -11.74
C PRO A 134 -0.65 19.47 -10.51
N GLY A 135 0.34 18.59 -10.50
CA GLY A 135 1.30 18.43 -9.40
C GLY A 135 2.23 19.62 -9.19
N ARG A 136 2.25 20.60 -10.09
CA ARG A 136 2.99 21.87 -9.92
C ARG A 136 2.22 22.89 -9.09
N ARG A 137 0.91 22.69 -8.93
CA ARG A 137 0.01 23.53 -8.12
C ARG A 137 -0.53 22.78 -6.89
N GLN A 138 -0.37 21.46 -6.85
CA GLN A 138 -0.69 20.65 -5.69
C GLN A 138 0.15 21.10 -4.48
N VAL A 139 -0.53 21.47 -3.40
CA VAL A 139 0.12 21.74 -2.12
C VAL A 139 0.51 20.42 -1.44
N ASN A 140 1.57 20.44 -0.65
CA ASN A 140 2.08 19.26 0.04
C ASN A 140 1.29 18.92 1.33
N PHE A 141 0.00 19.23 1.37
CA PHE A 141 -0.86 19.10 2.55
C PHE A 141 -2.24 18.59 2.17
N LEU A 142 -2.71 17.58 2.92
CA LEU A 142 -4.05 17.00 2.79
C LEU A 142 -4.65 16.90 4.19
N ALA A 143 -5.78 17.58 4.44
CA ALA A 143 -6.50 17.47 5.71
C ALA A 143 -7.81 16.71 5.52
N THR A 144 -7.94 15.54 6.14
CA THR A 144 -9.17 14.73 6.07
C THR A 144 -9.51 14.11 7.42
N LYS A 145 -10.79 13.74 7.58
CA LYS A 145 -11.23 13.05 8.79
C LYS A 145 -10.66 11.64 8.83
N LYS A 146 -10.15 11.23 9.98
CA LYS A 146 -9.70 9.85 10.20
C LYS A 146 -10.90 8.90 10.02
N ARG A 147 -10.71 7.87 9.19
CA ARG A 147 -11.68 6.79 8.98
C ARG A 147 -11.36 5.61 9.92
N GLU A 148 -11.80 4.41 9.58
CA GLU A 148 -11.48 3.17 10.31
C GLU A 148 -9.96 2.97 10.48
N HIS A 149 -9.55 2.13 11.43
CA HIS A 149 -8.15 2.03 11.86
C HIS A 149 -7.17 1.81 10.70
N SER A 150 -6.16 2.68 10.62
CA SER A 150 -5.05 2.57 9.65
C SER A 150 -5.46 2.72 8.17
N ARG A 151 -6.72 3.10 7.87
CA ARG A 151 -7.16 3.40 6.50
C ARG A 151 -6.64 4.77 6.05
N LYS A 152 -5.88 4.79 4.96
CA LYS A 152 -5.40 6.00 4.28
C LYS A 152 -6.56 6.72 3.55
N PRO A 153 -6.45 8.04 3.30
CA PRO A 153 -7.52 8.79 2.65
C PRO A 153 -7.60 8.45 1.16
N ASP A 154 -8.80 8.14 0.66
CA ASP A 154 -9.02 7.84 -0.76
C ASP A 154 -8.69 9.06 -1.64
N GLU A 155 -8.85 10.26 -1.08
CA GLU A 155 -8.53 11.54 -1.71
C GLU A 155 -7.04 11.61 -2.11
N PHE A 156 -6.17 10.81 -1.49
CA PHE A 156 -4.76 10.77 -1.85
C PHE A 156 -4.53 10.15 -3.23
N TYR A 157 -5.36 9.20 -3.65
CA TYR A 157 -5.17 8.61 -4.97
C TYR A 157 -5.49 9.60 -6.09
N GLU A 158 -6.49 10.46 -5.92
CA GLU A 158 -6.80 11.53 -6.88
C GLU A 158 -5.60 12.49 -7.05
N ILE A 159 -4.90 12.77 -5.95
CA ILE A 159 -3.63 13.53 -5.99
C ILE A 159 -2.60 12.77 -6.81
N VAL A 160 -2.40 11.48 -6.55
CA VAL A 160 -1.39 10.68 -7.28
C VAL A 160 -1.71 10.60 -8.78
N GLU A 161 -2.94 10.28 -9.15
CA GLU A 161 -3.39 10.12 -10.54
C GLU A 161 -3.32 11.44 -11.32
N SER A 162 -3.66 12.56 -10.69
CA SER A 162 -3.57 13.88 -11.33
C SER A 162 -2.13 14.40 -11.45
N CYS A 163 -1.27 14.04 -10.49
CA CYS A 163 0.10 14.57 -10.41
C CYS A 163 1.13 13.71 -11.14
N SER A 164 0.82 12.44 -11.45
CA SER A 164 1.80 11.46 -11.92
C SER A 164 1.26 10.54 -13.00
N PRO A 165 2.10 10.11 -13.97
CA PRO A 165 1.66 9.24 -15.05
C PRO A 165 1.50 7.79 -14.59
N GLY A 166 0.49 7.09 -15.11
CA GLY A 166 0.41 5.63 -15.03
C GLY A 166 1.41 4.93 -15.99
N PRO A 167 1.37 3.59 -16.11
CA PRO A 167 0.55 2.67 -15.31
C PRO A 167 0.85 2.75 -13.81
N TYR A 168 -0.15 2.45 -12.98
CA TYR A 168 -0.07 2.61 -11.52
C TYR A 168 0.04 1.26 -10.80
N LEU A 169 0.91 1.19 -9.80
CA LEU A 169 1.09 0.03 -8.92
C LEU A 169 0.92 0.44 -7.46
N GLU A 170 0.07 -0.27 -6.72
CA GLU A 170 -0.07 -0.14 -5.28
C GLU A 170 0.53 -1.35 -4.56
N LEU A 171 1.50 -1.09 -3.69
CA LEU A 171 2.13 -2.08 -2.83
C LEU A 171 1.50 -2.08 -1.44
N PHE A 172 1.29 -3.28 -0.91
CA PHE A 172 0.59 -3.54 0.34
C PHE A 172 -0.87 -3.07 0.32
N ALA A 173 -1.50 -3.20 -0.84
CA ALA A 173 -2.90 -2.85 -1.04
C ALA A 173 -3.80 -3.69 -0.12
N ARG A 174 -4.83 -3.05 0.45
CA ARG A 174 -5.87 -3.74 1.25
C ARG A 174 -7.16 -3.96 0.48
N HIS A 175 -7.35 -3.21 -0.59
CA HIS A 175 -8.52 -3.27 -1.46
C HIS A 175 -8.07 -3.14 -2.90
N ARG A 176 -8.81 -3.74 -3.83
CA ARG A 176 -8.59 -3.50 -5.26
C ARG A 176 -9.00 -2.08 -5.60
N ARG A 177 -8.26 -1.45 -6.51
CA ARG A 177 -8.64 -0.17 -7.10
C ARG A 177 -8.60 -0.27 -8.61
N GLU A 178 -9.67 0.18 -9.25
CA GLU A 178 -9.74 0.20 -10.71
C GLU A 178 -8.58 1.02 -11.28
N ASN A 179 -7.99 0.56 -12.39
CA ASN A 179 -6.81 1.17 -13.05
C ASN A 179 -5.48 1.08 -12.27
N TRP A 180 -5.44 0.32 -11.17
CA TRP A 180 -4.21 0.03 -10.42
C TRP A 180 -3.91 -1.46 -10.46
N GLU A 181 -2.64 -1.79 -10.69
CA GLU A 181 -2.13 -3.10 -10.30
C GLU A 181 -1.98 -3.10 -8.77
N ASN A 182 -2.49 -4.13 -8.09
CA ASN A 182 -2.49 -4.19 -6.64
C ASN A 182 -1.70 -5.41 -6.17
N TRP A 183 -0.73 -5.20 -5.29
CA TRP A 183 -0.01 -6.26 -4.61
C TRP A 183 -0.22 -6.15 -3.10
N GLY A 184 -0.76 -7.18 -2.47
CA GLY A 184 -0.97 -7.20 -1.02
C GLY A 184 -1.75 -8.42 -0.54
N ASN A 185 -1.40 -8.92 0.65
CA ASN A 185 -1.95 -10.14 1.24
C ASN A 185 -3.44 -10.04 1.64
N GLU A 186 -4.03 -8.86 1.58
CA GLU A 186 -5.43 -8.60 1.93
C GLU A 186 -6.30 -8.36 0.69
N VAL A 187 -5.72 -8.39 -0.51
CA VAL A 187 -6.46 -8.25 -1.76
C VAL A 187 -7.08 -9.61 -2.09
N PRO A 188 -8.42 -9.72 -2.21
CA PRO A 188 -9.04 -10.97 -2.62
C PRO A 188 -8.49 -11.45 -3.97
N GLU A 189 -8.12 -12.73 -4.04
CA GLU A 189 -7.86 -13.39 -5.31
C GLU A 189 -9.17 -13.46 -6.11
N VAL A 190 -9.09 -13.09 -7.38
CA VAL A 190 -10.21 -13.20 -8.31
C VAL A 190 -9.85 -14.32 -9.28
N VAL A 191 -10.62 -15.41 -9.25
CA VAL A 191 -10.53 -16.52 -10.20
C VAL A 191 -11.82 -16.50 -11.02
N GLY A 192 -11.75 -16.03 -12.27
CA GLY A 192 -12.95 -15.75 -13.08
C GLY A 192 -13.73 -14.53 -12.57
N ASP A 193 -15.07 -14.58 -12.58
CA ASP A 193 -15.95 -13.49 -12.10
C ASP A 193 -16.24 -13.54 -10.59
N HIS A 194 -15.52 -14.37 -9.83
CA HIS A 194 -15.79 -14.61 -8.42
C HIS A 194 -14.67 -14.11 -7.50
N ILE A 195 -15.06 -13.34 -6.48
CA ILE A 195 -14.19 -12.85 -5.40
C ILE A 195 -14.06 -13.95 -4.35
N LEU A 196 -12.87 -14.53 -4.18
CA LEU A 196 -12.60 -15.45 -3.09
C LEU A 196 -12.12 -14.66 -1.86
N THR A 197 -13.00 -14.48 -0.87
CA THR A 197 -12.60 -14.00 0.46
C THR A 197 -12.31 -15.20 1.37
N GLU A 198 -11.14 -15.22 2.01
CA GLU A 198 -10.69 -16.32 2.88
C GLU A 198 -11.77 -16.81 3.87
N ARG A 199 -12.30 -18.01 3.59
CA ARG A 199 -12.69 -18.96 4.63
C ARG A 199 -12.06 -20.28 4.25
N LYS A 200 -11.22 -20.80 5.16
CA LYS A 200 -10.59 -22.13 5.10
C LYS A 200 -11.46 -23.16 4.38
N LEU A 201 -11.23 -23.36 3.10
CA LEU A 201 -11.78 -24.47 2.34
C LEU A 201 -10.66 -25.49 2.26
N THR A 202 -10.91 -26.67 2.84
CA THR A 202 -9.97 -27.78 2.77
C THR A 202 -9.76 -28.18 1.31
N ARG A 203 -8.61 -28.79 1.01
CA ARG A 203 -8.26 -29.26 -0.36
C ARG A 203 -9.35 -30.15 -0.98
N GLU A 204 -10.09 -30.87 -0.16
CA GLU A 204 -11.27 -31.67 -0.56
C GLU A 204 -12.44 -30.82 -1.05
N THR A 205 -12.71 -29.65 -0.43
CA THR A 205 -13.79 -28.76 -0.87
C THR A 205 -13.41 -27.99 -2.15
N GLN A 206 -12.12 -27.68 -2.32
CA GLN A 206 -11.60 -27.15 -3.60
C GLN A 206 -11.79 -28.15 -4.75
N LEU A 207 -11.52 -29.44 -4.53
CA LEU A 207 -11.71 -30.49 -5.53
C LEU A 207 -13.18 -30.72 -5.88
N ARG A 208 -14.10 -30.60 -4.91
CA ARG A 208 -15.55 -30.69 -5.16
C ARG A 208 -16.08 -29.56 -6.03
N LEU A 209 -15.70 -28.31 -5.74
CA LEU A 209 -16.17 -27.14 -6.50
C LEU A 209 -15.67 -27.15 -7.95
N LEU A 210 -14.45 -27.64 -8.19
CA LEU A 210 -13.89 -27.84 -9.52
C LEU A 210 -14.59 -28.98 -10.30
N GLN A 211 -15.08 -30.01 -9.61
CA GLN A 211 -15.85 -31.10 -10.23
C GLN A 211 -17.30 -30.69 -10.54
N GLU A 212 -17.92 -29.85 -9.72
CA GLU A 212 -19.27 -29.32 -9.96
C GLU A 212 -19.31 -28.31 -11.13
N THR A 213 -18.25 -27.52 -11.33
CA THR A 213 -18.11 -26.64 -12.50
C THR A 213 -17.81 -27.38 -13.79
N ALA A 214 -17.13 -28.53 -13.73
CA ALA A 214 -16.87 -29.38 -14.91
C ALA A 214 -18.11 -30.15 -15.41
N LEU A 215 -19.21 -30.17 -14.64
CA LEU A 215 -20.48 -30.82 -15.02
C LEU A 215 -21.51 -29.86 -15.63
N TYR A 216 -21.21 -28.56 -15.71
CA TYR A 216 -22.09 -27.60 -16.37
C TYR A 216 -21.81 -27.56 -17.88
N VAL A 217 -22.45 -28.45 -18.64
CA VAL A 217 -22.60 -28.29 -20.09
C VAL A 217 -23.82 -27.39 -20.29
N PRO A 218 -23.68 -26.16 -20.83
CA PRO A 218 -24.83 -25.32 -21.11
C PRO A 218 -25.68 -25.99 -22.18
N GLY A 219 -26.95 -26.26 -21.87
CA GLY A 219 -27.91 -26.75 -22.85
C GLY A 219 -28.06 -25.77 -24.01
N CYS A 220 -27.84 -26.25 -25.23
CA CYS A 220 -28.43 -25.63 -26.42
C CYS A 220 -29.94 -25.66 -26.26
N VAL A 221 -30.59 -24.54 -26.51
CA VAL A 221 -32.02 -24.49 -26.79
C VAL A 221 -32.19 -23.71 -28.08
N ASP A 222 -32.78 -24.41 -29.04
CA ASP A 222 -33.20 -23.96 -30.38
C ASP A 222 -34.22 -22.81 -30.32
#